data_AF-A0A662H221-F1
#
_entry.id   AF-A0A662H221-F1
#
_cell.length_a   1.000
_cell.length_b   1.000
_cell.length_c   1.000
_cell.angle_alpha   90.00
_cell.angle_beta   90.00
_cell.angle_gamma   90.00
#
_symmetry.space_group_name_H-M   'P 1'
#
loop_
_entity.id
_entity.type
_entity.pdbx_description
1 polymer ?
#
loop_
_entity_poly.entity_id
_entity_poly.type
_entity_poly.pdbx_seq_one_letter_code
_entity_poly.pdbx_strand_id
1 'polypeptide(L)'
;MSETEVKKEVPEKAFTIRAIIIGIIGCFALVAADCILGPISGFVATAEVSVMTVVILALLQMFLKFKMSYAEYAVIYAMIYGAAASYGGWFTFIFFLGVHNAKSPPWLPRYAQFVPEFFKLPPELFQMALKGGTSAPFMDLMPATITGVILTLLMGIIGIFGTAPFRRQIVEIERLPYPATTAAFTAVSLAMEPPPAEERVPVLGSRRNWLLLGLLVGFITVIFTSGYLIETVFPGAMVIPHYIGDRPSASGILWGIIPGAALGLDMASMFPWGWFDYFAPMDALITITIMVIVVNFILTPLQIKMGILEYDPSYTIDDVYFTAWFIQGYKYHVIGSALLIGGVLGGYIAAWKYIAESLKNKEKEPGFVSPQLQWILSIIAVLIMTGIVVSF
;
A
#
# COMPACT_ATOMS: atom_id res chain seq x y z
N MET A 1 8.10 47.59 27.29
CA MET A 1 8.28 46.44 26.39
C MET A 1 7.79 45.22 27.14
N SER A 2 6.58 44.74 26.81
CA SER A 2 6.01 43.54 27.44
C SER A 2 6.64 42.31 26.79
N GLU A 3 7.28 41.47 27.60
CA GLU A 3 7.70 40.13 27.21
C GLU A 3 6.46 39.34 26.81
N THR A 4 6.28 39.13 25.50
CA THR A 4 5.34 38.14 24.98
C THR A 4 5.84 36.77 25.43
N GLU A 5 5.25 36.22 26.49
CA GLU A 5 5.37 34.81 26.83
C GLU A 5 5.01 34.00 25.58
N VAL A 6 6.01 33.39 24.96
CA VAL A 6 5.82 32.37 23.93
C VAL A 6 5.08 31.23 24.63
N LYS A 7 3.75 31.18 24.47
CA LYS A 7 2.95 30.04 24.91
C LYS A 7 3.62 28.80 24.37
N LYS A 8 4.16 27.98 25.27
CA LYS A 8 4.70 26.67 24.96
C LYS A 8 3.52 25.87 24.40
N GLU A 9 3.43 25.72 23.09
CA GLU A 9 2.42 24.89 22.45
C GLU A 9 2.56 23.50 23.06
N VAL A 10 1.57 23.11 23.86
CA VAL A 10 1.50 21.74 24.38
C VAL A 10 1.17 20.90 23.15
N PRO A 11 2.06 19.98 22.74
CA PRO A 11 1.80 19.18 21.55
C PRO A 11 0.49 18.44 21.74
N GLU A 12 -0.42 18.58 20.76
CA GLU A 12 -1.71 17.91 20.81
C GLU A 12 -1.50 16.40 20.98
N LYS A 13 -2.27 15.79 21.90
CA LYS A 13 -2.16 14.34 22.13
C LYS A 13 -2.64 13.59 20.89
N ALA A 14 -1.72 12.91 20.21
CA ALA A 14 -2.02 12.08 19.04
C ALA A 14 -2.87 10.85 19.40
N PHE A 15 -2.50 10.16 20.49
CA PHE A 15 -3.18 8.93 20.94
C PHE A 15 -4.32 9.26 21.92
N THR A 16 -5.47 9.64 21.39
CA THR A 16 -6.71 9.75 22.17
C THR A 16 -7.51 8.44 22.10
N ILE A 17 -8.32 8.16 23.13
CA ILE A 17 -9.23 6.99 23.14
C ILE A 17 -10.12 7.00 21.91
N ARG A 18 -10.59 8.20 21.52
CA ARG A 18 -11.43 8.38 20.34
C ARG A 18 -10.71 8.01 19.05
N ALA A 19 -9.48 8.50 18.83
CA ALA A 19 -8.71 8.18 17.64
C ALA A 19 -8.44 6.67 17.55
N ILE A 20 -8.14 6.02 18.68
CA ILE A 20 -7.95 4.56 18.74
C ILE A 20 -9.24 3.82 18.35
N ILE A 21 -10.39 4.19 18.92
CA ILE A 21 -11.68 3.55 18.60
C ILE A 21 -12.03 3.73 17.12
N ILE A 22 -11.92 4.95 16.59
CA ILE A 22 -12.19 5.22 15.17
C ILE A 22 -11.22 4.45 14.28
N GLY A 23 -9.94 4.39 14.64
CA GLY A 23 -8.93 3.59 13.93
C GLY A 23 -9.29 2.11 13.90
N ILE A 24 -9.68 1.53 15.04
CA ILE A 24 -10.12 0.12 15.12
C ILE A 24 -11.34 -0.12 14.23
N ILE A 25 -12.35 0.75 14.29
CA ILE A 25 -13.54 0.65 13.44
C ILE A 25 -13.15 0.73 11.96
N GLY A 26 -12.23 1.64 11.60
CA GLY A 26 -11.70 1.77 10.25
C GLY A 26 -11.00 0.50 9.76
N CYS A 27 -10.18 -0.13 10.62
CA CYS A 27 -9.53 -1.41 10.29
C CYS A 27 -10.56 -2.52 10.04
N PHE A 28 -11.61 -2.63 10.86
CA PHE A 28 -12.68 -3.62 10.64
C PHE A 28 -13.50 -3.33 9.40
N ALA A 29 -13.80 -2.05 9.13
CA ALA A 29 -14.51 -1.64 7.93
C ALA A 29 -13.72 -1.99 6.67
N LEU A 30 -12.39 -1.83 6.70
CA LEU A 30 -11.50 -2.22 5.61
C LEU A 30 -11.54 -3.73 5.37
N VAL A 31 -11.37 -4.55 6.42
CA VAL A 31 -11.46 -6.01 6.31
C VAL A 31 -12.84 -6.45 5.79
N ALA A 32 -13.92 -5.84 6.28
CA ALA A 32 -15.26 -6.15 5.80
C ALA A 32 -15.47 -5.76 4.34
N ALA A 33 -14.96 -4.60 3.94
CA ALA A 33 -14.96 -4.16 2.55
C ALA A 33 -14.22 -5.17 1.67
N ASP A 34 -13.07 -5.67 2.08
CA ASP A 34 -12.31 -6.67 1.31
C ASP A 34 -13.00 -8.02 1.22
N CYS A 35 -13.60 -8.50 2.32
CA CYS A 35 -14.32 -9.76 2.32
C CYS A 35 -15.57 -9.74 1.42
N ILE A 36 -16.18 -8.56 1.21
CA ILE A 36 -17.38 -8.41 0.38
C ILE A 36 -17.03 -8.00 -1.04
N LEU A 37 -16.24 -6.93 -1.19
CA LEU A 37 -15.89 -6.33 -2.48
C LEU A 37 -14.81 -7.13 -3.20
N GLY A 38 -13.82 -7.69 -2.50
CA GLY A 38 -12.73 -8.45 -3.11
C GLY A 38 -13.22 -9.58 -4.03
N PRO A 39 -14.07 -10.49 -3.53
CA PRO A 39 -14.62 -11.59 -4.36
C PRO A 39 -15.57 -11.14 -5.47
N ILE A 40 -16.29 -10.03 -5.29
CA ILE A 40 -17.34 -9.57 -6.22
C ILE A 40 -16.78 -8.69 -7.33
N SER A 41 -15.85 -7.79 -6.97
CA SER A 41 -15.31 -6.76 -7.85
C SER A 41 -13.87 -7.02 -8.31
N GLY A 42 -13.18 -8.00 -7.69
CA GLY A 42 -11.74 -8.21 -7.90
C GLY A 42 -10.87 -7.14 -7.25
N PHE A 43 -11.46 -6.12 -6.61
CA PHE A 43 -10.76 -5.03 -5.96
C PHE A 43 -10.60 -5.29 -4.46
N VAL A 44 -9.36 -5.30 -4.00
CA VAL A 44 -9.00 -5.43 -2.58
C VAL A 44 -8.35 -4.13 -2.11
N ALA A 45 -8.74 -3.66 -0.93
CA ALA A 45 -8.22 -2.47 -0.30
C ALA A 45 -6.72 -2.57 -0.03
N THR A 46 -5.97 -1.72 -0.73
CA THR A 46 -4.55 -1.51 -0.50
C THR A 46 -4.33 -0.38 0.50
N ALA A 47 -3.07 -0.09 0.83
CA ALA A 47 -2.72 0.89 1.85
C ALA A 47 -3.26 2.31 1.56
N GLU A 48 -3.51 2.62 0.29
CA GLU A 48 -4.09 3.85 -0.23
C GLU A 48 -5.56 4.06 0.22
N VAL A 49 -6.28 3.01 0.63
CA VAL A 49 -7.64 3.14 1.19
C VAL A 49 -7.65 3.87 2.54
N SER A 50 -6.51 3.89 3.25
CA SER A 50 -6.35 4.74 4.45
C SER A 50 -6.52 6.23 4.14
N VAL A 51 -6.10 6.68 2.95
CA VAL A 51 -6.28 8.05 2.46
C VAL A 51 -7.77 8.35 2.30
N MET A 52 -8.52 7.47 1.63
CA MET A 52 -9.97 7.62 1.47
C MET A 52 -10.69 7.71 2.81
N THR A 53 -10.27 6.90 3.79
CA THR A 53 -10.94 6.86 5.09
C THR A 53 -10.74 8.16 5.88
N VAL A 54 -9.53 8.73 5.89
CA VAL A 54 -9.32 10.02 6.55
C VAL A 54 -9.99 11.17 5.82
N VAL A 55 -10.11 11.11 4.50
CA VAL A 55 -10.91 12.07 3.73
C VAL A 55 -12.39 11.97 4.09
N ILE A 56 -12.96 10.76 4.16
CA ILE A 56 -14.35 10.56 4.60
C ILE A 56 -14.56 11.12 6.01
N LEU A 57 -13.64 10.84 6.95
CA LEU A 57 -13.71 11.38 8.30
C LEU A 57 -13.63 12.92 8.32
N ALA A 58 -12.79 13.51 7.47
CA ALA A 58 -12.70 14.96 7.31
C ALA A 58 -13.99 15.55 6.72
N LEU A 59 -14.60 14.90 5.74
CA LEU A 59 -15.93 15.28 5.21
C LEU A 59 -17.00 15.18 6.30
N LEU A 60 -17.02 14.09 7.06
CA LEU A 60 -17.95 13.92 8.18
C LEU A 60 -17.75 15.01 9.23
N GLN A 61 -16.50 15.37 9.56
CA GLN A 61 -16.17 16.50 10.44
C GLN A 61 -16.68 17.84 9.91
N MET A 62 -16.72 18.03 8.59
CA MET A 62 -17.24 19.26 7.98
C MET A 62 -18.75 19.41 8.17
N PHE A 63 -19.50 18.30 8.19
CA PHE A 63 -20.96 18.30 8.27
C PHE A 63 -21.50 17.96 9.67
N LEU A 64 -20.70 17.31 10.51
CA LEU A 64 -21.04 16.89 11.87
C LEU A 64 -20.25 17.72 12.89
N LYS A 65 -20.82 17.94 14.07
CA LYS A 65 -20.24 18.82 15.12
C LYS A 65 -19.06 18.21 15.88
N PHE A 66 -18.35 17.24 15.32
CA PHE A 66 -17.16 16.68 15.96
C PHE A 66 -15.90 17.36 15.43
N LYS A 67 -14.87 17.52 16.27
CA LYS A 67 -13.57 18.05 15.85
C LYS A 67 -12.48 17.05 16.19
N MET A 68 -11.59 16.75 15.27
CA MET A 68 -10.37 15.99 15.52
C MET A 68 -9.15 16.86 15.22
N SER A 69 -8.05 16.62 15.94
CA SER A 69 -6.77 17.23 15.63
C SER A 69 -6.09 16.52 14.45
N TYR A 70 -5.13 17.20 13.82
CA TYR A 70 -4.26 16.56 12.82
C TYR A 70 -3.51 15.36 13.38
N ALA A 71 -3.12 15.44 14.67
CA ALA A 71 -2.44 14.35 15.35
C ALA A 71 -3.33 13.10 15.49
N GLU A 72 -4.63 13.28 15.74
CA GLU A 72 -5.60 12.18 15.76
C GLU A 72 -5.83 11.58 14.36
N TYR A 73 -5.92 12.41 13.31
CA TYR A 73 -6.00 11.92 11.92
C TYR A 73 -4.78 11.10 11.53
N ALA A 74 -3.57 11.52 11.94
CA ALA A 74 -2.34 10.78 11.67
C ALA A 74 -2.35 9.38 12.32
N VAL A 75 -2.88 9.26 13.55
CA VAL A 75 -3.02 7.96 14.22
C VAL A 75 -4.03 7.08 13.49
N ILE A 76 -5.21 7.62 13.16
CA ILE A 76 -6.26 6.88 12.44
C ILE A 76 -5.73 6.40 11.08
N TYR A 77 -5.08 7.29 10.31
CA TYR A 77 -4.44 6.97 9.05
C TYR A 77 -3.44 5.83 9.20
N ALA A 78 -2.50 5.94 10.15
CA ALA A 78 -1.47 4.94 10.36
C ALA A 78 -2.03 3.57 10.77
N MET A 79 -3.09 3.53 11.60
CA MET A 79 -3.74 2.29 11.99
C MET A 79 -4.37 1.57 10.79
N ILE A 80 -5.10 2.31 9.94
CA ILE A 80 -5.77 1.74 8.76
C ILE A 80 -4.75 1.36 7.69
N TYR A 81 -3.75 2.21 7.46
CA TYR A 81 -2.64 1.91 6.55
C TYR A 81 -1.92 0.64 6.98
N GLY A 82 -1.61 0.49 8.27
CA GLY A 82 -0.98 -0.70 8.82
C GLY A 82 -1.83 -1.96 8.64
N ALA A 83 -3.16 -1.85 8.83
CA ALA A 83 -4.07 -2.96 8.59
C ALA A 83 -4.06 -3.39 7.12
N ALA A 84 -4.18 -2.46 6.17
CA ALA A 84 -4.14 -2.75 4.74
C ALA A 84 -2.76 -3.28 4.30
N ALA A 85 -1.66 -2.71 4.79
CA ALA A 85 -0.31 -3.18 4.49
C ALA A 85 -0.04 -4.60 5.01
N SER A 86 -0.77 -5.06 6.03
CA SER A 86 -0.66 -6.43 6.54
C SER A 86 -1.28 -7.49 5.60
N TYR A 87 -2.01 -7.07 4.56
CA TYR A 87 -2.64 -7.95 3.58
C TYR A 87 -1.64 -8.87 2.85
N GLY A 88 -0.45 -8.37 2.52
CA GLY A 88 0.61 -9.22 1.94
C GLY A 88 1.04 -10.37 2.87
N GLY A 89 0.99 -10.14 4.18
CA GLY A 89 1.22 -11.18 5.19
C GLY A 89 0.14 -12.27 5.15
N TRP A 90 -1.12 -11.92 4.88
CA TRP A 90 -2.22 -12.88 4.84
C TRP A 90 -2.04 -13.98 3.79
N PHE A 91 -1.65 -13.63 2.56
CA PHE A 91 -1.36 -14.63 1.52
C PHE A 91 -0.26 -15.61 1.94
N THR A 92 0.77 -15.09 2.62
CA THR A 92 1.88 -15.89 3.15
C THR A 92 1.38 -16.85 4.24
N PHE A 93 0.55 -16.36 5.16
CA PHE A 93 -0.05 -17.20 6.20
C PHE A 93 -1.00 -18.26 5.62
N ILE A 94 -1.84 -17.93 4.64
CA ILE A 94 -2.70 -18.92 3.96
C ILE A 94 -1.85 -20.03 3.35
N PHE A 95 -0.77 -19.67 2.66
CA PHE A 95 0.16 -20.64 2.10
C PHE A 95 0.76 -21.55 3.18
N PHE A 96 1.27 -20.98 4.28
CA PHE A 96 1.84 -21.77 5.38
C PHE A 96 0.83 -22.70 6.05
N LEU A 97 -0.41 -22.24 6.23
CA LEU A 97 -1.49 -23.02 6.84
C LEU A 97 -1.98 -24.16 5.92
N GLY A 98 -1.91 -23.98 4.60
CA GLY A 98 -2.40 -24.93 3.61
C GLY A 98 -1.36 -25.95 3.12
N VAL A 99 -0.09 -25.55 3.02
CA VAL A 99 0.92 -26.35 2.29
C VAL A 99 1.17 -27.73 2.89
N HIS A 100 1.09 -27.87 4.22
CA HIS A 100 1.28 -29.14 4.94
C HIS A 100 0.21 -30.20 4.61
N ASN A 101 -0.99 -29.76 4.22
CA ASN A 101 -2.11 -30.63 3.89
C ASN A 101 -2.41 -30.67 2.38
N ALA A 102 -1.72 -29.84 1.59
CA ALA A 102 -1.88 -29.81 0.15
C ALA A 102 -1.49 -31.15 -0.47
N LYS A 103 -2.26 -31.59 -1.47
CA LYS A 103 -1.94 -32.79 -2.30
C LYS A 103 -1.78 -32.45 -3.78
N SER A 104 -2.19 -31.26 -4.18
CA SER A 104 -2.15 -30.77 -5.55
C SER A 104 -1.91 -29.25 -5.52
N PRO A 105 -1.20 -28.69 -6.51
CA PRO A 105 -0.44 -29.38 -7.55
C PRO A 105 0.78 -30.16 -6.97
N PRO A 106 1.34 -31.18 -7.66
CA PRO A 106 2.36 -32.09 -7.09
C PRO A 106 3.65 -31.41 -6.60
N TRP A 107 3.92 -30.18 -7.03
CA TRP A 107 5.05 -29.39 -6.55
C TRP A 107 4.76 -28.71 -5.20
N LEU A 108 3.51 -28.37 -4.89
CA LEU A 108 3.12 -27.60 -3.71
C LEU A 108 3.47 -28.30 -2.39
N PRO A 109 3.19 -29.61 -2.20
CA PRO A 109 3.52 -30.30 -0.96
C PRO A 109 5.03 -30.34 -0.66
N ARG A 110 5.89 -30.22 -1.69
CA ARG A 110 7.35 -30.20 -1.50
C ARG A 110 7.82 -28.99 -0.72
N TYR A 111 7.04 -27.91 -0.70
CA TYR A 111 7.38 -26.70 0.04
C TYR A 111 7.03 -26.79 1.53
N ALA A 112 6.27 -27.80 1.96
CA ALA A 112 5.94 -28.00 3.37
C ALA A 112 7.19 -28.15 4.27
N GLN A 113 8.30 -28.69 3.72
CA GLN A 113 9.57 -28.82 4.45
C GLN A 113 10.20 -27.49 4.87
N PHE A 114 9.85 -26.38 4.20
CA PHE A 114 10.36 -25.04 4.50
C PHE A 114 9.43 -24.26 5.43
N VAL A 115 8.25 -24.82 5.76
CA VAL A 115 7.26 -24.18 6.61
C VAL A 115 7.32 -24.78 8.00
N PRO A 116 7.47 -23.97 9.07
CA PRO A 116 7.48 -24.49 10.43
C PRO A 116 6.24 -25.31 10.78
N GLU A 117 6.43 -26.40 11.54
CA GLU A 117 5.35 -27.32 11.96
C GLU A 117 4.25 -26.63 12.78
N PHE A 118 4.53 -25.51 13.44
CA PHE A 118 3.49 -24.78 14.19
C PHE A 118 2.44 -24.10 13.30
N PHE A 119 2.65 -24.02 11.97
CA PHE A 119 1.62 -23.62 11.00
C PHE A 119 0.77 -24.79 10.49
N LYS A 120 1.05 -26.02 10.91
CA LYS A 120 0.30 -27.18 10.45
C LYS A 120 -1.10 -27.19 11.05
N LEU A 121 -2.10 -27.04 10.19
CA LEU A 121 -3.50 -27.22 10.58
C LEU A 121 -3.91 -28.69 10.57
N PRO A 122 -4.92 -29.08 11.37
CA PRO A 122 -5.60 -30.37 11.20
C PRO A 122 -6.11 -30.53 9.76
N PRO A 123 -5.96 -31.72 9.14
CA PRO A 123 -6.40 -31.95 7.76
C PRO A 123 -7.88 -31.63 7.52
N GLU A 124 -8.72 -31.81 8.55
CA GLU A 124 -10.15 -31.51 8.53
C GLU A 124 -10.43 -30.04 8.23
N LEU A 125 -9.67 -29.11 8.82
CA LEU A 125 -9.82 -27.67 8.57
C LEU A 125 -9.44 -27.30 7.14
N PHE A 126 -8.40 -27.93 6.60
CA PHE A 126 -8.01 -27.74 5.20
C PHE A 126 -9.08 -28.24 4.23
N GLN A 127 -9.70 -29.40 4.52
CA GLN A 127 -10.81 -29.92 3.72
C GLN A 127 -12.06 -29.05 3.83
N MET A 128 -12.37 -28.51 5.01
CA MET A 128 -13.45 -27.54 5.19
C MET A 128 -13.22 -26.28 4.32
N ALA A 129 -12.00 -25.75 4.31
CA ALA A 129 -11.65 -24.59 3.49
C ALA A 129 -11.81 -24.87 1.98
N LEU A 130 -11.39 -26.04 1.50
CA LEU A 130 -11.56 -26.46 0.10
C LEU A 130 -13.02 -26.67 -0.29
N LYS A 131 -13.83 -27.23 0.62
CA LYS A 131 -15.25 -27.49 0.38
C LYS A 131 -16.06 -26.19 0.23
N GLY A 132 -15.68 -25.15 0.97
CA GLY A 132 -16.43 -23.89 1.05
C GLY A 132 -17.81 -24.06 1.70
N GLY A 133 -18.46 -22.93 2.00
CA GLY A 133 -19.82 -22.91 2.55
C GLY A 133 -19.99 -23.45 3.97
N THR A 134 -18.90 -23.82 4.65
CA THR A 134 -18.89 -24.19 6.07
C THR A 134 -18.69 -22.97 6.96
N SER A 135 -19.32 -22.94 8.13
CA SER A 135 -19.01 -21.92 9.15
C SER A 135 -17.53 -21.96 9.51
N ALA A 136 -16.88 -20.81 9.56
CA ALA A 136 -15.46 -20.73 9.89
C ALA A 136 -15.21 -21.26 11.32
N PRO A 137 -14.32 -22.25 11.51
CA PRO A 137 -14.00 -22.81 12.81
C PRO A 137 -13.03 -21.88 13.56
N PHE A 138 -13.54 -20.72 14.00
CA PHE A 138 -12.70 -19.65 14.56
C PHE A 138 -11.84 -20.12 15.73
N MET A 139 -12.37 -20.97 16.62
CA MET A 139 -11.64 -21.48 17.78
C MET A 139 -10.44 -22.33 17.38
N ASP A 140 -10.59 -23.21 16.38
CA ASP A 140 -9.51 -24.07 15.91
C ASP A 140 -8.46 -23.28 15.11
N LEU A 141 -8.84 -22.13 14.54
CA LEU A 141 -7.95 -21.20 13.85
C LEU A 141 -7.24 -20.22 14.80
N MET A 142 -7.67 -20.12 16.07
CA MET A 142 -7.08 -19.16 17.02
C MET A 142 -5.58 -19.33 17.26
N PRO A 143 -5.03 -20.55 17.46
CA PRO A 143 -3.60 -20.72 17.69
C PRO A 143 -2.75 -20.19 16.52
N ALA A 144 -3.15 -20.53 15.29
CA ALA A 144 -2.52 -20.03 14.07
C ALA A 144 -2.62 -18.50 13.96
N THR A 145 -3.79 -17.95 14.27
CA THR A 145 -4.05 -16.50 14.23
C THR A 145 -3.19 -15.75 15.25
N ILE A 146 -3.14 -16.22 16.51
CA ILE A 146 -2.31 -15.62 17.57
C ILE A 146 -0.84 -15.67 17.19
N THR A 147 -0.38 -16.82 16.68
CA THR A 147 1.01 -16.99 16.26
C THR A 147 1.36 -16.03 15.12
N GLY A 148 0.50 -15.93 14.11
CA GLY A 148 0.68 -14.99 13.00
C GLY A 148 0.71 -13.53 13.45
N VAL A 149 -0.17 -13.15 14.38
CA VAL A 149 -0.18 -11.80 14.98
C VAL A 149 1.12 -11.53 15.74
N ILE A 150 1.58 -12.45 16.58
CA ILE A 150 2.83 -12.29 17.34
C ILE A 150 4.01 -12.13 16.37
N LEU A 151 4.12 -12.98 15.35
CA LEU A 151 5.17 -12.89 14.35
C LEU A 151 5.10 -11.56 13.58
N THR A 152 3.91 -11.12 13.19
CA THR A 152 3.72 -9.83 12.49
C THR A 152 4.12 -8.65 13.39
N LEU A 153 3.76 -8.69 14.68
CA LEU A 153 4.17 -7.67 15.65
C LEU A 153 5.69 -7.66 15.85
N LEU A 154 6.32 -8.84 15.97
CA LEU A 154 7.78 -8.94 16.07
C LEU A 154 8.46 -8.36 14.82
N MET A 155 8.00 -8.74 13.63
CA MET A 155 8.52 -8.19 12.37
C MET A 155 8.29 -6.68 12.26
N GLY A 156 7.14 -6.18 12.71
CA GLY A 156 6.85 -4.74 12.77
C GLY A 156 7.79 -4.00 13.72
N ILE A 157 8.04 -4.53 14.92
CA ILE A 157 8.99 -3.96 15.89
C ILE A 157 10.41 -3.96 15.32
N ILE A 158 10.84 -5.07 14.70
CA ILE A 158 12.13 -5.17 14.02
C ILE A 158 12.22 -4.13 12.89
N GLY A 159 11.17 -3.95 12.10
CA GLY A 159 11.09 -2.93 11.06
C GLY A 159 11.19 -1.51 11.59
N ILE A 160 10.51 -1.20 12.71
CA ILE A 160 10.61 0.11 13.39
C ILE A 160 12.06 0.38 13.80
N PHE A 161 12.73 -0.59 14.44
CA PHE A 161 14.13 -0.41 14.84
C PHE A 161 15.09 -0.38 13.65
N GLY A 162 14.86 -1.22 12.64
CA GLY A 162 15.61 -1.24 11.39
C GLY A 162 15.58 0.11 10.68
N THR A 163 14.45 0.81 10.75
CA THR A 163 14.25 2.10 10.07
C THR A 163 14.47 3.34 10.95
N ALA A 164 14.60 3.17 12.27
CA ALA A 164 14.68 4.27 13.24
C ALA A 164 15.76 5.33 12.90
N PRO A 165 17.01 4.98 12.53
CA PRO A 165 18.03 5.98 12.19
C PRO A 165 17.69 6.82 10.97
N PHE A 166 16.91 6.26 10.03
CA PHE A 166 16.57 6.92 8.76
C PHE A 166 15.40 7.87 8.89
N ARG A 167 14.62 7.76 9.97
CA ARG A 167 13.46 8.63 10.18
C ARG A 167 13.86 10.10 10.12
N ARG A 168 14.93 10.49 10.81
CA ARG A 168 15.41 11.87 10.81
C ARG A 168 15.92 12.30 9.44
N GLN A 169 16.70 11.45 8.75
CA GLN A 169 17.18 11.76 7.40
C GLN A 169 16.02 11.94 6.42
N ILE A 170 15.10 10.98 6.36
CA ILE A 170 14.04 10.92 5.36
C ILE A 170 12.94 11.95 5.64
N VAL A 171 12.51 12.08 6.90
CA VAL A 171 11.34 12.88 7.28
C VAL A 171 11.72 14.33 7.61
N GLU A 172 12.84 14.55 8.31
CA GLU A 172 13.16 15.88 8.84
C GLU A 172 14.15 16.66 7.96
N ILE A 173 15.16 15.96 7.40
CA ILE A 173 16.22 16.56 6.58
C ILE A 173 15.81 16.62 5.11
N GLU A 174 15.65 15.46 4.47
CA GLU A 174 15.32 15.35 3.04
C GLU A 174 13.85 15.69 2.76
N ARG A 175 12.98 15.52 3.77
CA ARG A 175 11.53 15.76 3.69
C ARG A 175 10.94 15.13 2.42
N LEU A 176 11.33 13.88 2.15
CA LEU A 176 10.91 13.18 0.94
C LEU A 176 9.38 13.19 0.86
N PRO A 177 8.80 13.67 -0.26
CA PRO A 177 7.36 13.70 -0.39
C PRO A 177 6.84 12.27 -0.47
N TYR A 178 5.93 11.91 0.43
CA TYR A 178 5.20 10.65 0.41
C TYR A 178 3.88 10.89 -0.33
N PRO A 179 3.72 10.51 -1.61
CA PRO A 179 2.58 10.96 -2.43
C PRO A 179 1.22 10.70 -1.77
N ALA A 180 1.05 9.51 -1.17
CA ALA A 180 -0.18 9.13 -0.45
C ALA A 180 -0.43 9.93 0.82
N THR A 181 0.58 10.04 1.67
CA THR A 181 0.47 10.75 2.94
C THR A 181 0.32 12.25 2.71
N THR A 182 0.99 12.80 1.70
CA THR A 182 0.86 14.19 1.26
C THR A 182 -0.56 14.47 0.76
N ALA A 183 -1.11 13.60 -0.10
CA ALA A 183 -2.50 13.72 -0.55
C ALA A 183 -3.50 13.66 0.61
N ALA A 184 -3.32 12.72 1.55
CA ALA A 184 -4.14 12.60 2.75
C ALA A 184 -4.09 13.88 3.58
N PHE A 185 -2.90 14.39 3.87
CA PHE A 185 -2.70 15.59 4.67
C PHE A 185 -3.35 16.82 4.00
N THR A 186 -3.11 17.02 2.71
CA THR A 186 -3.70 18.14 1.95
C THR A 186 -5.22 18.08 1.90
N ALA A 187 -5.79 16.88 1.70
CA ALA A 187 -7.25 16.75 1.69
C ALA A 187 -7.87 17.01 3.08
N VAL A 188 -7.24 16.52 4.15
CA VAL A 188 -7.68 16.78 5.54
C VAL A 188 -7.53 18.26 5.88
N SER A 189 -6.43 18.91 5.50
CA SER A 189 -6.22 20.32 5.81
C SER A 189 -7.21 21.23 5.09
N LEU A 190 -7.47 20.98 3.80
CA LEU A 190 -8.48 21.69 3.01
C LEU A 190 -9.91 21.50 3.55
N ALA A 191 -10.17 20.37 4.19
CA ALA A 191 -11.46 20.08 4.83
C ALA A 191 -11.60 20.76 6.20
N MET A 192 -10.53 20.78 7.00
CA MET A 192 -10.53 21.28 8.37
C MET A 192 -10.36 22.80 8.48
N GLU A 193 -9.51 23.38 7.65
CA GLU A 193 -9.18 24.80 7.73
C GLU A 193 -10.14 25.62 6.85
N PRO A 194 -10.79 26.66 7.41
CA PRO A 194 -11.49 27.62 6.56
C PRO A 194 -10.47 28.25 5.61
N PRO A 195 -10.78 28.37 4.30
CA PRO A 195 -9.86 28.93 3.33
C PRO A 195 -9.42 30.33 3.80
N PRO A 196 -8.11 30.66 3.75
CA PRO A 196 -7.67 32.04 3.96
C PRO A 196 -8.47 32.97 3.05
N ALA A 197 -8.87 34.14 3.55
CA ALA A 197 -9.71 35.07 2.78
C ALA A 197 -9.06 35.50 1.44
N GLU A 198 -7.73 35.39 1.36
CA GLU A 198 -6.88 35.71 0.21
C GLU A 198 -6.75 34.57 -0.81
N GLU A 199 -7.11 33.31 -0.47
CA GLU A 199 -7.03 32.14 -1.35
C GLU A 199 -8.39 31.77 -1.99
N ARG A 200 -9.26 32.77 -2.20
CA ARG A 200 -10.52 32.56 -2.95
C ARG A 200 -10.20 32.26 -4.41
N VAL A 201 -10.41 31.01 -4.81
CA VAL A 201 -10.17 30.52 -6.18
C VAL A 201 -11.27 31.04 -7.12
N PRO A 202 -10.98 31.41 -8.38
CA PRO A 202 -11.86 32.26 -9.19
C PRO A 202 -13.23 31.70 -9.56
N VAL A 203 -13.46 30.39 -9.43
CA VAL A 203 -14.67 29.73 -9.93
C VAL A 203 -15.56 29.23 -8.80
N LEU A 204 -15.03 28.35 -7.94
CA LEU A 204 -15.80 27.75 -6.84
C LEU A 204 -15.62 28.49 -5.51
N GLY A 205 -14.92 29.63 -5.50
CA GLY A 205 -14.73 30.49 -4.33
C GLY A 205 -13.81 29.94 -3.22
N SER A 206 -13.55 28.64 -3.17
CA SER A 206 -12.63 28.02 -2.20
C SER A 206 -11.99 26.74 -2.73
N ARG A 207 -10.77 26.43 -2.26
CA ARG A 207 -10.09 25.15 -2.52
C ARG A 207 -10.89 23.94 -1.99
N ARG A 208 -11.61 24.14 -0.89
CA ARG A 208 -12.56 23.16 -0.32
C ARG A 208 -13.65 22.75 -1.33
N ASN A 209 -14.25 23.70 -2.04
CA ASN A 209 -15.30 23.39 -3.02
C ASN A 209 -14.75 22.62 -4.23
N TRP A 210 -13.50 22.87 -4.60
CA TRP A 210 -12.79 22.07 -5.61
C TRP A 210 -12.55 20.63 -5.15
N LEU A 211 -12.13 20.43 -3.89
CA LEU A 211 -12.02 19.09 -3.30
C LEU A 211 -13.37 18.35 -3.35
N LEU A 212 -14.46 19.01 -2.92
CA LEU A 212 -15.80 18.42 -2.95
C LEU A 212 -16.27 18.08 -4.37
N LEU A 213 -16.01 18.96 -5.34
CA LEU A 213 -16.33 18.69 -6.74
C LEU A 213 -15.52 17.51 -7.28
N GLY A 214 -14.21 17.46 -7.01
CA GLY A 214 -13.35 16.36 -7.43
C GLY A 214 -13.81 15.01 -6.86
N LEU A 215 -14.16 14.98 -5.57
CA LEU A 215 -14.70 13.77 -4.92
C LEU A 215 -16.06 13.36 -5.50
N LEU A 216 -16.94 14.32 -5.80
CA LEU A 216 -18.23 14.03 -6.43
C LEU A 216 -18.05 13.48 -7.86
N VAL A 217 -17.18 14.10 -8.65
CA VAL A 217 -16.86 13.62 -10.00
C VAL A 217 -16.28 12.22 -9.94
N GLY A 218 -15.29 11.98 -9.06
CA GLY A 218 -14.69 10.66 -8.86
C GLY A 218 -15.73 9.61 -8.45
N PHE A 219 -16.60 9.93 -7.49
CA PHE A 219 -17.69 9.04 -7.07
C PHE A 219 -18.63 8.67 -8.22
N ILE A 220 -19.06 9.67 -9.01
CA ILE A 220 -19.92 9.44 -10.18
C ILE A 220 -19.20 8.57 -11.21
N THR A 221 -17.95 8.88 -11.54
CA THR A 221 -17.20 8.11 -12.54
C THR A 221 -16.99 6.66 -12.10
N VAL A 222 -16.69 6.40 -10.82
CA VAL A 222 -16.54 5.04 -10.30
C VAL A 222 -17.85 4.26 -10.38
N ILE A 223 -18.96 4.85 -9.93
CA ILE A 223 -20.27 4.16 -9.89
C ILE A 223 -20.76 3.80 -11.29
N PHE A 224 -20.46 4.65 -12.29
CA PHE A 224 -20.79 4.40 -13.70
C PHE A 224 -19.71 3.62 -14.46
N THR A 225 -18.61 3.18 -13.85
CA THR A 225 -17.61 2.34 -14.51
C THR A 225 -18.07 0.88 -14.55
N SER A 226 -17.81 0.20 -15.67
CA SER A 226 -18.17 -1.19 -15.86
C SER A 226 -17.47 -2.08 -14.81
N GLY A 227 -18.23 -3.00 -14.22
CA GLY A 227 -17.84 -3.79 -13.05
C GLY A 227 -18.26 -3.20 -11.70
N TYR A 228 -18.89 -2.01 -11.66
CA TYR A 228 -19.37 -1.37 -10.43
C TYR A 228 -20.91 -1.29 -10.33
N LEU A 229 -21.38 -0.44 -9.42
CA LEU A 229 -22.75 -0.44 -8.90
C LEU A 229 -23.84 -0.26 -9.97
N ILE A 230 -23.69 0.67 -10.92
CA ILE A 230 -24.77 0.92 -11.91
C ILE A 230 -25.00 -0.28 -12.82
N GLU A 231 -23.93 -0.90 -13.33
CA GLU A 231 -24.06 -2.08 -14.19
C GLU A 231 -24.72 -3.25 -13.44
N THR A 232 -24.39 -3.40 -12.15
CA THR A 232 -24.93 -4.46 -11.29
C THR A 232 -26.42 -4.26 -11.00
N VAL A 233 -26.84 -3.03 -10.68
CA VAL A 233 -28.23 -2.73 -10.27
C VAL A 233 -29.14 -2.48 -11.48
N PHE A 234 -28.60 -1.95 -12.57
CA PHE A 234 -29.33 -1.64 -13.81
C PHE A 234 -28.60 -2.22 -15.04
N PRO A 235 -28.75 -3.55 -15.28
CA PRO A 235 -28.16 -4.20 -16.44
C PRO A 235 -28.60 -3.52 -17.75
N GLY A 236 -27.63 -3.11 -18.58
CA GLY A 236 -27.87 -2.40 -19.83
C GLY A 236 -27.84 -0.86 -19.74
N ALA A 237 -27.59 -0.30 -18.56
CA ALA A 237 -27.28 1.12 -18.42
C ALA A 237 -26.00 1.50 -19.18
N MET A 238 -25.92 2.74 -19.65
CA MET A 238 -24.70 3.28 -20.24
C MET A 238 -23.64 3.42 -19.14
N VAL A 239 -22.51 2.74 -19.32
CA VAL A 239 -21.39 2.72 -18.38
C VAL A 239 -20.09 3.12 -19.08
N ILE A 240 -19.14 3.64 -18.30
CA ILE A 240 -17.77 3.87 -18.75
C ILE A 240 -17.09 2.51 -18.86
N PRO A 241 -16.43 2.19 -19.99
CA PRO A 241 -15.79 0.89 -20.15
C PRO A 241 -14.72 0.66 -19.08
N HIS A 242 -14.58 -0.60 -18.63
CA HIS A 242 -13.59 -0.98 -17.62
C HIS A 242 -12.15 -0.72 -18.10
N TYR A 243 -11.88 -0.96 -19.38
CA TYR A 243 -10.57 -0.73 -20.00
C TYR A 243 -10.71 0.15 -21.24
N ILE A 244 -9.73 1.03 -21.45
CA ILE A 244 -9.52 1.74 -22.73
C ILE A 244 -8.17 1.28 -23.30
N GLY A 245 -8.18 0.78 -24.53
CA GLY A 245 -6.99 0.22 -25.18
C GLY A 245 -6.81 -1.27 -24.84
N ASP A 246 -5.60 -1.65 -24.47
CA ASP A 246 -5.28 -3.05 -24.14
C ASP A 246 -5.92 -3.48 -22.81
N ARG A 247 -6.34 -4.75 -22.75
CA ARG A 247 -6.96 -5.34 -21.54
C ARG A 247 -6.17 -6.57 -21.06
N PRO A 248 -6.05 -6.79 -19.74
CA PRO A 248 -5.19 -7.83 -19.18
C PRO A 248 -5.47 -9.25 -19.71
N SER A 249 -6.75 -9.57 -19.90
CA SER A 249 -7.25 -10.88 -20.36
C SER A 249 -7.22 -11.08 -21.88
N ALA A 250 -6.57 -10.20 -22.62
CA ALA A 250 -6.43 -10.33 -24.06
C ALA A 250 -5.01 -10.01 -24.51
N SER A 251 -4.72 -10.39 -25.75
CA SER A 251 -3.53 -9.98 -26.46
C SER A 251 -3.53 -8.47 -26.70
N GLY A 252 -2.38 -7.82 -26.50
CA GLY A 252 -2.22 -6.39 -26.76
C GLY A 252 -2.38 -6.04 -28.24
N ILE A 253 -2.92 -4.87 -28.53
CA ILE A 253 -3.23 -4.36 -29.87
C ILE A 253 -1.97 -4.30 -30.75
N LEU A 254 -0.81 -4.04 -30.14
CA LEU A 254 0.47 -3.91 -30.85
C LEU A 254 1.30 -5.20 -30.85
N TRP A 255 0.80 -6.30 -30.30
CA TRP A 255 1.58 -7.51 -30.10
C TRP A 255 2.12 -8.18 -31.36
N GLY A 256 1.38 -8.12 -32.47
CA GLY A 256 1.85 -8.65 -33.75
C GLY A 256 3.00 -7.85 -34.36
N ILE A 257 3.25 -6.62 -33.88
CA ILE A 257 4.27 -5.70 -34.39
C ILE A 257 5.44 -5.59 -33.40
N ILE A 258 5.12 -5.44 -32.11
CA ILE A 258 6.07 -5.36 -31.01
C ILE A 258 5.66 -6.41 -29.97
N PRO A 259 6.32 -7.59 -29.98
CA PRO A 259 6.00 -8.68 -29.05
C PRO A 259 5.99 -8.20 -27.59
N GLY A 260 4.91 -8.48 -26.87
CA GLY A 260 4.76 -8.12 -25.45
C GLY A 260 4.48 -6.64 -25.16
N ALA A 261 4.41 -5.76 -26.16
CA ALA A 261 4.03 -4.36 -25.94
C ALA A 261 2.56 -4.22 -25.62
N ALA A 262 2.25 -3.60 -24.48
CA ALA A 262 0.89 -3.33 -24.04
C ALA A 262 0.75 -1.87 -23.59
N LEU A 263 -0.38 -1.25 -23.93
CA LEU A 263 -0.80 0.05 -23.38
C LEU A 263 -2.30 0.08 -23.22
N GLY A 264 -2.73 -0.14 -21.97
CA GLY A 264 -4.12 -0.08 -21.55
C GLY A 264 -4.29 0.91 -20.42
N LEU A 265 -5.44 1.55 -20.37
CA LEU A 265 -5.91 2.29 -19.20
C LEU A 265 -6.99 1.46 -18.52
N ASP A 266 -6.68 1.01 -17.31
CA ASP A 266 -7.68 0.45 -16.41
C ASP A 266 -8.46 1.61 -15.78
N MET A 267 -9.68 1.82 -16.26
CA MET A 267 -10.56 2.89 -15.80
C MET A 267 -11.12 2.60 -14.42
N ALA A 268 -11.29 1.32 -14.08
CA ALA A 268 -11.72 0.86 -12.77
C ALA A 268 -10.67 1.16 -11.69
N SER A 269 -9.39 1.14 -12.06
CA SER A 269 -8.30 1.62 -11.21
C SER A 269 -8.12 3.14 -11.30
N MET A 270 -8.20 3.73 -12.49
CA MET A 270 -7.92 5.17 -12.67
C MET A 270 -8.93 6.07 -11.96
N PHE A 271 -10.22 5.76 -11.93
CA PHE A 271 -11.20 6.69 -11.35
C PHE A 271 -11.24 6.75 -9.82
N PRO A 272 -11.13 5.64 -9.07
CA PRO A 272 -10.98 5.69 -7.62
C PRO A 272 -9.70 6.37 -7.18
N TRP A 273 -8.65 6.35 -8.02
CA TRP A 273 -7.32 6.86 -7.68
C TRP A 273 -6.95 8.18 -8.36
N GLY A 274 -7.63 8.64 -9.40
CA GLY A 274 -7.20 9.82 -10.18
C GLY A 274 -7.19 11.13 -9.38
N TRP A 275 -7.95 11.20 -8.28
CA TRP A 275 -7.89 12.34 -7.36
C TRP A 275 -6.61 12.32 -6.49
N PHE A 276 -6.00 11.16 -6.27
CA PHE A 276 -4.68 11.03 -5.63
C PHE A 276 -3.59 11.63 -6.50
N ASP A 277 -3.65 11.36 -7.82
CA ASP A 277 -2.69 11.89 -8.77
C ASP A 277 -2.70 13.42 -8.80
N TYR A 278 -3.84 14.06 -8.53
CA TYR A 278 -3.93 15.52 -8.39
C TYR A 278 -3.03 16.07 -7.26
N PHE A 279 -2.81 15.30 -6.20
CA PHE A 279 -2.00 15.68 -5.05
C PHE A 279 -0.59 15.08 -5.06
N ALA A 280 -0.32 14.15 -5.98
CA ALA A 280 1.01 13.58 -6.16
C ALA A 280 1.97 14.60 -6.80
N PRO A 281 3.26 14.63 -6.42
CA PRO A 281 4.24 15.48 -7.08
C PRO A 281 4.33 15.15 -8.58
N MET A 282 4.25 16.17 -9.43
CA MET A 282 4.26 16.00 -10.90
C MET A 282 5.51 15.26 -11.39
N ASP A 283 6.67 15.52 -10.77
CA ASP A 283 7.93 14.84 -11.10
C ASP A 283 7.83 13.32 -10.87
N ALA A 284 7.11 12.90 -9.82
CA ALA A 284 6.87 11.49 -9.53
C ALA A 284 5.94 10.87 -10.57
N LEU A 285 4.86 11.56 -10.95
CA LEU A 285 3.92 11.10 -11.98
C LEU A 285 4.60 10.94 -13.34
N ILE A 286 5.38 11.94 -13.76
CA ILE A 286 6.16 11.87 -15.01
C ILE A 286 7.14 10.71 -14.97
N THR A 287 7.81 10.50 -13.84
CA THR A 287 8.74 9.37 -13.66
C THR A 287 8.02 8.03 -13.81
N ILE A 288 6.85 7.88 -13.19
CA ILE A 288 6.02 6.66 -13.32
C ILE A 288 5.63 6.44 -14.78
N THR A 289 5.15 7.48 -15.47
CA THR A 289 4.76 7.38 -16.89
C THR A 289 5.94 6.95 -17.77
N ILE A 290 7.11 7.57 -17.59
CA ILE A 290 8.32 7.19 -18.34
C ILE A 290 8.68 5.72 -18.09
N MET A 291 8.65 5.29 -16.82
CA MET A 291 8.97 3.91 -16.47
C MET A 291 7.97 2.90 -17.04
N VAL A 292 6.67 3.22 -17.03
CA VAL A 292 5.63 2.40 -17.67
C VAL A 292 5.94 2.22 -19.16
N ILE A 293 6.27 3.31 -19.87
CA ILE A 293 6.63 3.25 -21.30
C ILE A 293 7.89 2.40 -21.50
N VAL A 294 8.94 2.61 -20.71
CA VAL A 294 10.20 1.86 -20.81
C VAL A 294 9.96 0.36 -20.58
N VAL A 295 9.21 -0.01 -19.55
CA VAL A 295 8.92 -1.43 -19.25
C VAL A 295 8.11 -2.06 -20.38
N ASN A 296 7.00 -1.44 -20.78
CA ASN A 296 6.06 -2.02 -21.74
C ASN A 296 6.61 -2.04 -23.17
N PHE A 297 7.34 -1.02 -23.61
CA PHE A 297 7.76 -0.87 -25.02
C PHE A 297 9.23 -1.16 -25.28
N ILE A 298 10.07 -1.26 -24.24
CA ILE A 298 11.50 -1.49 -24.40
C ILE A 298 11.92 -2.79 -23.69
N LEU A 299 11.70 -2.89 -22.38
CA LEU A 299 12.23 -4.02 -21.60
C LEU A 299 11.51 -5.34 -21.94
N THR A 300 10.18 -5.38 -21.89
CA THR A 300 9.43 -6.61 -22.17
C THR A 300 9.69 -7.13 -23.59
N PRO A 301 9.58 -6.28 -24.65
CA PRO A 301 9.88 -6.73 -26.01
C PRO A 301 11.35 -7.17 -26.20
N LEU A 302 12.31 -6.50 -25.55
CA LEU A 302 13.71 -6.88 -25.62
C LEU A 302 13.95 -8.25 -24.96
N GLN A 303 13.36 -8.52 -23.79
CA GLN A 303 13.48 -9.81 -23.11
C GLN A 303 12.89 -10.95 -23.94
N ILE A 304 11.76 -10.71 -24.61
CA ILE A 304 11.17 -11.67 -25.56
C ILE A 304 12.13 -11.91 -26.73
N LYS A 305 12.67 -10.84 -27.33
CA LYS A 305 13.60 -10.95 -28.46
C LYS A 305 14.90 -11.66 -28.09
N MET A 306 15.37 -11.51 -26.86
CA MET A 306 16.54 -12.20 -26.32
C MET A 306 16.26 -13.66 -25.94
N GLY A 307 15.02 -14.13 -26.06
CA GLY A 307 14.61 -15.49 -25.66
C GLY A 307 14.62 -15.71 -24.15
N ILE A 308 14.63 -14.63 -23.35
CA ILE A 308 14.58 -14.68 -21.89
C ILE A 308 13.13 -14.90 -21.43
N LEU A 309 12.19 -14.29 -22.15
CA LEU A 309 10.76 -14.45 -21.90
C LEU A 309 10.16 -15.30 -23.03
N GLU A 310 9.56 -16.43 -22.68
CA GLU A 310 8.73 -17.18 -23.62
C GLU A 310 7.50 -16.35 -24.00
N TYR A 311 7.23 -16.28 -25.29
CA TYR A 311 6.14 -15.48 -25.83
C TYR A 311 5.44 -16.23 -26.95
N ASP A 312 4.13 -16.35 -26.81
CA ASP A 312 3.23 -16.76 -27.87
C ASP A 312 2.25 -15.60 -28.15
N PRO A 313 2.01 -15.24 -29.43
CA PRO A 313 1.04 -14.20 -29.79
C PRO A 313 -0.39 -14.43 -29.26
N SER A 314 -0.74 -15.67 -28.88
CA SER A 314 -2.02 -16.04 -28.30
C SER A 314 -2.12 -15.84 -26.78
N TYR A 315 -1.01 -15.53 -26.10
CA TYR A 315 -1.03 -15.30 -24.65
C TYR A 315 -1.94 -14.12 -24.29
N THR A 316 -2.28 -13.99 -23.01
CA THR A 316 -2.87 -12.74 -22.51
C THR A 316 -1.78 -11.85 -21.94
N ILE A 317 -2.05 -10.55 -21.82
CA ILE A 317 -1.11 -9.62 -21.16
C ILE A 317 -0.76 -10.13 -19.77
N ASP A 318 -1.74 -10.63 -19.02
CA ASP A 318 -1.51 -11.22 -17.71
C ASP A 318 -0.57 -12.43 -17.75
N ASP A 319 -0.67 -13.32 -18.73
CA ASP A 319 0.23 -14.48 -18.83
C ASP A 319 1.68 -14.06 -19.04
N VAL A 320 1.91 -13.09 -19.93
CA VAL A 320 3.24 -12.54 -20.24
C VAL A 320 3.81 -11.81 -19.02
N TYR A 321 2.99 -11.00 -18.33
CA TYR A 321 3.43 -10.33 -17.11
C TYR A 321 3.66 -11.31 -15.97
N PHE A 322 2.77 -12.27 -15.73
CA PHE A 322 2.94 -13.27 -14.69
C PHE A 322 4.22 -14.08 -14.88
N THR A 323 4.51 -14.49 -16.12
CA THR A 323 5.76 -15.19 -16.45
C THR A 323 6.99 -14.30 -16.27
N ALA A 324 6.94 -13.04 -16.70
CA ALA A 324 8.02 -12.05 -16.54
C ALA A 324 8.28 -11.69 -15.07
N TRP A 325 7.22 -11.65 -14.27
CA TRP A 325 7.31 -11.29 -12.86
C TRP A 325 7.67 -12.47 -11.98
N PHE A 326 7.25 -13.70 -12.26
CA PHE A 326 7.34 -14.79 -11.28
C PHE A 326 8.08 -16.05 -11.75
N ILE A 327 8.09 -16.36 -13.05
CA ILE A 327 8.54 -17.67 -13.53
C ILE A 327 9.93 -17.63 -14.15
N GLN A 328 10.20 -16.67 -15.04
CA GLN A 328 11.40 -16.71 -15.90
C GLN A 328 12.72 -16.41 -15.17
N GLY A 329 13.85 -16.70 -15.81
CA GLY A 329 15.19 -16.57 -15.19
C GLY A 329 15.56 -15.15 -14.74
N TYR A 330 15.09 -14.13 -15.46
CA TYR A 330 15.24 -12.71 -15.09
C TYR A 330 13.87 -12.12 -14.74
N LYS A 331 13.57 -12.10 -13.44
CA LYS A 331 12.25 -11.70 -12.95
C LYS A 331 12.18 -10.21 -12.69
N TYR A 332 11.11 -9.54 -13.14
CA TYR A 332 10.90 -8.12 -12.84
C TYR A 332 10.84 -7.83 -11.33
N HIS A 333 10.36 -8.76 -10.50
CA HIS A 333 10.39 -8.58 -9.05
C HIS A 333 11.81 -8.55 -8.48
N VAL A 334 12.77 -9.28 -9.07
CA VAL A 334 14.17 -9.29 -8.63
C VAL A 334 14.83 -7.97 -9.03
N ILE A 335 14.56 -7.48 -10.24
CA ILE A 335 15.05 -6.17 -10.70
C ILE A 335 14.44 -5.05 -9.86
N GLY A 336 13.13 -5.09 -9.61
CA GLY A 336 12.44 -4.14 -8.73
C GLY A 336 13.03 -4.15 -7.31
N SER A 337 13.23 -5.34 -6.74
CA SER A 337 13.90 -5.50 -5.44
C SER A 337 15.33 -4.96 -5.45
N ALA A 338 16.11 -5.23 -6.50
CA ALA A 338 17.47 -4.74 -6.64
C ALA A 338 17.53 -3.21 -6.80
N LEU A 339 16.58 -2.61 -7.53
CA LEU A 339 16.44 -1.16 -7.66
C LEU A 339 16.03 -0.52 -6.33
N LEU A 340 15.13 -1.15 -5.57
CA LEU A 340 14.76 -0.70 -4.22
C LEU A 340 15.98 -0.76 -3.28
N ILE A 341 16.72 -1.88 -3.28
CA ILE A 341 17.97 -2.02 -2.51
C ILE A 341 19.00 -0.98 -2.98
N GLY A 342 19.14 -0.78 -4.28
CA GLY A 342 20.03 0.22 -4.86
C GLY A 342 19.66 1.65 -4.47
N GLY A 343 18.38 1.98 -4.44
CA GLY A 343 17.86 3.26 -3.95
C GLY A 343 18.12 3.45 -2.46
N VAL A 344 17.91 2.40 -1.66
CA VAL A 344 18.25 2.39 -0.23
C VAL A 344 19.75 2.63 -0.04
N LEU A 345 20.61 1.84 -0.68
CA LEU A 345 22.08 1.97 -0.62
C LEU A 345 22.56 3.33 -1.14
N GLY A 346 21.96 3.85 -2.22
CA GLY A 346 22.21 5.18 -2.74
C GLY A 346 21.89 6.26 -1.70
N GLY A 347 20.77 6.11 -0.98
CA GLY A 347 20.43 6.94 0.17
C GLY A 347 21.46 6.89 1.29
N TYR A 348 21.98 5.70 1.64
CA TYR A 348 23.08 5.56 2.62
C TYR A 348 24.34 6.30 2.18
N ILE A 349 24.72 6.18 0.91
CA ILE A 349 25.92 6.82 0.35
C ILE A 349 25.75 8.35 0.37
N ALA A 350 24.59 8.85 -0.09
CA ALA A 350 24.29 10.28 -0.10
C ALA A 350 24.27 10.87 1.32
N ALA A 351 23.73 10.14 2.28
CA ALA A 351 23.64 10.57 3.68
C ALA A 351 24.89 10.27 4.53
N TRP A 352 25.96 9.70 3.96
CA TRP A 352 27.10 9.16 4.71
C TRP A 352 27.75 10.15 5.70
N LYS A 353 27.89 11.42 5.29
CA LYS A 353 28.46 12.47 6.17
C LYS A 353 27.60 12.68 7.42
N TYR A 354 26.29 12.73 7.25
CA TYR A 354 25.34 12.85 8.35
C TYR A 354 25.34 11.61 9.24
N ILE A 355 25.39 10.41 8.64
CA ILE A 355 25.51 9.14 9.39
C ILE A 355 26.76 9.18 10.28
N ALA A 356 27.91 9.55 9.71
CA ALA A 356 29.18 9.65 10.44
C ALA A 356 29.17 10.71 11.56
N GLU A 357 28.43 11.81 11.40
CA GLU A 357 28.24 12.83 12.42
C GLU A 357 27.27 12.38 13.52
N SER A 358 26.17 11.73 13.16
CA SER A 358 25.19 11.19 14.11
C SER A 358 25.81 10.14 15.05
N LEU A 359 26.77 9.36 14.54
CA LEU A 359 27.54 8.40 15.34
C LEU A 359 28.49 9.08 16.35
N LYS A 360 28.82 10.36 16.16
CA LYS A 360 29.65 11.13 17.11
C LYS A 360 28.81 11.85 18.16
N ASN A 361 27.53 12.08 17.88
CA ASN A 361 26.63 12.79 18.79
C ASN A 361 26.05 11.85 19.86
N LYS A 362 26.25 12.19 21.13
CA LYS A 362 25.75 11.43 22.30
C LYS A 362 24.53 12.06 22.95
N GLU A 363 24.11 13.23 22.49
CA GLU A 363 22.95 13.92 23.05
C GLU A 363 21.67 13.12 22.80
N LYS A 364 20.83 13.03 23.83
CA LYS A 364 19.52 12.40 23.71
C LYS A 364 18.60 13.35 22.95
N GLU A 365 18.03 12.89 21.86
CA GLU A 365 16.94 13.62 21.20
C GLU A 365 15.70 13.61 22.11
N PRO A 366 14.97 14.73 22.21
CA PRO A 366 13.74 14.79 22.98
C PRO A 366 12.74 13.72 22.50
N GLY A 367 12.40 12.77 23.37
CA GLY A 367 11.43 11.71 23.08
C GLY A 367 11.99 10.48 22.35
N PHE A 368 13.31 10.38 22.13
CA PHE A 368 13.94 9.25 21.44
C PHE A 368 15.22 8.74 22.16
N VAL A 369 15.62 7.51 21.84
CA VAL A 369 16.92 6.94 22.23
C VAL A 369 18.05 7.63 21.47
N SER A 370 19.28 7.62 22.03
CA SER A 370 20.43 8.31 21.41
C SER A 370 20.67 7.82 19.97
N PRO A 371 21.16 8.67 19.06
CA PRO A 371 21.42 8.29 17.66
C PRO A 371 22.27 7.02 17.53
N GLN A 372 23.29 6.87 18.39
CA GLN A 372 24.12 5.66 18.44
C GLN A 372 23.33 4.40 18.77
N LEU A 373 22.41 4.48 19.74
CA LEU A 373 21.57 3.35 20.11
C LEU A 373 20.56 3.01 19.02
N GLN A 374 20.04 4.01 18.28
CA GLN A 374 19.22 3.77 17.10
C GLN A 374 19.99 2.97 16.03
N TRP A 375 21.25 3.33 15.76
CA TRP A 375 22.10 2.60 14.82
C TRP A 375 22.40 1.17 15.28
N ILE A 376 22.68 0.96 16.57
CA ILE A 376 22.89 -0.38 17.13
C ILE A 376 21.63 -1.23 16.98
N LEU A 377 20.47 -0.69 17.36
CA LEU A 377 19.18 -1.38 17.25
C LEU A 377 18.82 -1.69 15.79
N SER A 378 19.13 -0.77 14.87
CA SER A 378 18.94 -0.97 13.43
C SER A 378 19.84 -2.08 12.88
N ILE A 379 21.13 -2.10 13.24
CA ILE A 379 22.06 -3.17 12.82
C ILE A 379 21.61 -4.52 13.37
N ILE A 380 21.25 -4.59 14.66
CA ILE A 380 20.73 -5.82 15.26
C ILE A 380 19.45 -6.28 14.55
N ALA A 381 18.52 -5.36 14.29
CA ALA A 381 17.28 -5.64 13.57
C ALA A 381 17.52 -6.17 12.15
N VAL A 382 18.43 -5.55 11.41
CA VAL A 382 18.82 -5.97 10.05
C VAL A 382 19.51 -7.33 10.07
N LEU A 383 20.38 -7.59 11.05
CA LEU A 383 21.04 -8.90 11.20
C LEU A 383 20.04 -10.00 11.54
N ILE A 384 19.07 -9.73 12.43
CA ILE A 384 17.99 -10.66 12.75
C ILE A 384 17.15 -10.92 11.50
N MET A 385 16.74 -9.89 10.77
CA MET A 385 15.97 -10.04 9.52
C MET A 385 16.75 -10.84 8.47
N THR A 386 18.02 -10.52 8.26
CA THR A 386 18.87 -11.22 7.29
C THR A 386 19.07 -12.68 7.70
N GLY A 387 19.31 -12.94 9.00
CA GLY A 387 19.42 -14.28 9.54
C GLY A 387 18.14 -15.09 9.35
N ILE A 388 16.97 -14.49 9.58
CA ILE A 388 15.67 -15.11 9.29
C ILE A 388 15.56 -15.41 7.80
N VAL A 389 15.77 -14.41 6.93
CA VAL A 389 15.64 -14.54 5.47
C VAL A 389 16.61 -15.57 4.86
N VAL A 390 17.80 -15.74 5.43
CA VAL A 390 18.80 -16.72 4.93
C VAL A 390 18.55 -18.13 5.49
N SER A 391 17.80 -18.25 6.58
CA SER A 391 17.48 -19.54 7.21
C SER A 391 16.23 -20.22 6.63
N PHE A 392 15.48 -19.51 5.78
CA PHE A 392 14.31 -19.98 5.03
C PHE A 392 14.57 -19.84 3.54
#